data_AF-B2IKZ3-F1
#
_entry.id   AF-B2IKZ3-F1
#
_cell.length_a   1.000
_cell.length_b   1.000
_cell.length_c   1.000
_cell.angle_alpha   90.00
_cell.angle_beta   90.00
_cell.angle_gamma   90.00
#
_symmetry.space_group_name_H-M   'P 1'
#
loop_
_entity.id
_entity.type
_entity.pdbx_description
1 polymer ?
#
loop_
_entity_poly.entity_id
_entity_poly.type
_entity_poly.pdbx_seq_one_letter_code
_entity_poly.pdbx_strand_id
1 'polypeptide(L)'
;MIYTVECSFADPGSEAEWNDFYSLDKLPALISVNGFHTSQRFKALSRGCPVYLAIHSIDGLDVLTGEEYRQKGGGNFARWQQHITDWHRNLYGGVDRAPAIGEGEYLASSAKGPEPLIRLGLTPYAMHAVAMEKFPEYRWLAKLERTKTPDIEHLPEDVHVYAPMTTQLTSDDDAAFEKAR
;
A
#
# COMPACT_ATOMS: atom_id res chain seq x y z
N MET A 1 -7.25 2.72 -10.42
CA MET A 1 -5.90 3.30 -10.21
C MET A 1 -5.36 2.91 -8.84
N ILE A 2 -4.04 2.92 -8.64
CA ILE A 2 -3.42 2.51 -7.37
C ILE A 2 -2.88 3.74 -6.62
N TYR A 3 -3.46 4.03 -5.46
CA TYR A 3 -2.98 5.07 -4.54
C TYR A 3 -2.13 4.44 -3.44
N THR A 4 -0.87 4.89 -3.30
CA THR A 4 0.04 4.43 -2.25
C THR A 4 0.37 5.52 -1.26
N VAL A 5 0.44 5.15 0.02
CA VAL A 5 0.98 5.99 1.10
C VAL A 5 2.11 5.22 1.78
N GLU A 6 3.32 5.76 1.71
CA GLU A 6 4.49 5.25 2.41
C GLU A 6 4.85 6.20 3.54
N CYS A 7 5.27 5.66 4.68
CA CYS A 7 5.78 6.45 5.79
C CYS A 7 6.57 5.60 6.79
N SER A 8 7.35 6.27 7.62
CA SER A 8 7.93 5.75 8.85
C SER A 8 7.35 6.50 10.05
N PHE A 9 7.52 5.95 11.25
CA PHE A 9 7.02 6.52 12.49
C PHE A 9 8.19 6.76 13.47
N ALA A 10 8.32 7.99 13.97
CA ALA A 10 9.50 8.43 14.74
C ALA A 10 9.32 8.39 16.27
N ASP A 11 8.16 7.94 16.78
CA ASP A 11 7.94 7.78 18.23
C ASP A 11 7.71 6.29 18.60
N PRO A 12 8.76 5.56 19.00
CA PRO A 12 8.64 4.16 19.37
C PRO A 12 7.65 3.90 20.52
N GLY A 13 7.44 4.87 21.42
CA GLY A 13 6.57 4.71 22.59
C GLY A 13 5.09 4.64 22.25
N SER A 14 4.68 5.24 21.11
CA SER A 14 3.29 5.27 20.66
C SER A 14 3.06 4.59 19.31
N GLU A 15 4.08 3.95 18.74
CA GLU A 15 4.01 3.29 17.43
C GLU A 15 2.94 2.19 17.37
N ALA A 16 2.76 1.43 18.45
CA ALA A 16 1.71 0.41 18.53
C ALA A 16 0.30 1.04 18.47
N GLU A 17 0.06 2.09 19.27
CA GLU A 17 -1.23 2.80 19.29
C GLU A 17 -1.52 3.49 17.96
N TRP A 18 -0.51 4.07 17.32
CA TRP A 18 -0.64 4.62 15.97
C TRP A 18 -0.99 3.55 14.94
N ASN A 19 -0.36 2.37 15.03
CA ASN A 19 -0.66 1.26 14.14
C ASN A 19 -2.08 0.73 14.33
N ASP A 20 -2.56 0.62 15.57
CA ASP A 20 -3.94 0.24 15.87
C ASP A 20 -4.91 1.28 15.31
N PHE A 21 -4.70 2.56 15.58
CA PHE A 21 -5.50 3.65 15.02
C PHE A 21 -5.55 3.59 13.48
N TYR A 22 -4.39 3.40 12.83
CA TYR A 22 -4.36 3.41 11.37
C TYR A 22 -5.07 2.17 10.80
N SER A 23 -4.87 0.99 11.38
CA SER A 23 -5.52 -0.24 10.90
C SER A 23 -7.01 -0.30 11.22
N LEU A 24 -7.42 0.12 12.41
CA LEU A 24 -8.78 -0.09 12.94
C LEU A 24 -9.72 1.10 12.70
N ASP A 25 -9.21 2.33 12.64
CA ASP A 25 -10.05 3.53 12.48
C ASP A 25 -9.86 4.16 11.09
N LYS A 26 -8.61 4.48 10.74
CA LYS A 26 -8.33 5.25 9.53
C LYS A 26 -8.52 4.43 8.26
N LEU A 27 -8.08 3.17 8.23
CA LEU A 27 -8.25 2.32 7.05
C LEU A 27 -9.73 2.08 6.72
N PRO A 28 -10.61 1.73 7.69
CA PRO A 28 -12.05 1.66 7.46
C PRO A 28 -12.70 3.00 7.08
N ALA A 29 -12.23 4.12 7.64
CA ALA A 29 -12.72 5.43 7.24
C ALA A 29 -12.40 5.74 5.76
N LEU A 30 -11.20 5.40 5.29
CA LEU A 30 -10.79 5.63 3.90
C LEU A 30 -11.52 4.73 2.91
N ILE A 31 -11.67 3.43 3.20
CA ILE A 31 -12.39 2.51 2.29
C ILE A 31 -13.88 2.87 2.17
N SER A 32 -14.44 3.63 3.13
CA SER A 32 -15.80 4.16 3.06
C SER A 32 -15.99 5.39 2.15
N VAL A 33 -14.90 5.98 1.65
CA VAL A 33 -14.96 7.11 0.72
C VAL A 33 -15.42 6.61 -0.65
N ASN A 34 -16.38 7.31 -1.27
CA ASN A 34 -16.84 6.93 -2.60
C ASN A 34 -15.67 6.95 -3.61
N GLY A 35 -15.57 5.89 -4.41
CA GLY A 35 -14.47 5.67 -5.34
C GLY A 35 -13.21 5.04 -4.73
N PHE A 36 -13.23 4.64 -3.45
CA PHE A 36 -12.31 3.64 -2.90
C PHE A 36 -12.90 2.24 -3.07
N HIS A 37 -12.05 1.28 -3.44
CA HIS A 37 -12.46 -0.08 -3.80
C HIS A 37 -11.77 -1.14 -2.97
N THR A 38 -10.44 -1.02 -2.82
CA THR A 38 -9.69 -1.89 -1.91
C THR A 38 -8.72 -1.09 -1.07
N SER A 39 -8.38 -1.59 0.12
CA SER A 39 -7.41 -0.98 1.02
C SER A 39 -6.67 -2.03 1.85
N GLN A 40 -5.34 -1.97 1.87
CA GLN A 40 -4.52 -2.87 2.67
C GLN A 40 -3.27 -2.18 3.21
N ARG A 41 -2.87 -2.53 4.44
CA ARG A 41 -1.64 -2.05 5.07
C ARG A 41 -0.57 -3.12 5.14
N PHE A 42 0.68 -2.68 5.07
CA PHE A 42 1.87 -3.51 5.07
C PHE A 42 2.98 -2.91 5.92
N LYS A 43 3.83 -3.78 6.47
CA LYS A 43 5.07 -3.44 7.17
C LYS A 43 6.27 -4.00 6.42
N ALA A 44 7.27 -3.18 6.17
CA ALA A 44 8.50 -3.59 5.53
C ALA A 44 9.24 -4.64 6.38
N LEU A 45 9.72 -5.68 5.71
CA LEU A 45 10.65 -6.67 6.25
C LEU A 45 12.10 -6.37 5.83
N SER A 46 12.26 -5.71 4.68
CA SER A 46 13.54 -5.20 4.17
C SER A 46 13.90 -3.83 4.77
N ARG A 47 15.20 -3.53 4.81
CA ARG A 47 15.72 -2.20 5.18
C ARG A 47 15.80 -1.29 3.94
N GLY A 48 16.04 0.01 4.16
CA GLY A 48 16.28 0.98 3.09
C GLY A 48 15.03 1.57 2.42
N CYS A 49 13.85 1.32 2.99
CA CYS A 49 12.57 1.87 2.54
C CYS A 49 11.72 2.34 3.73
N PRO A 50 10.69 3.20 3.51
CA PRO A 50 9.74 3.54 4.55
C PRO A 50 9.13 2.30 5.19
N VAL A 51 8.99 2.31 6.52
CA VAL A 51 8.62 1.12 7.30
C VAL A 51 7.19 0.64 7.00
N TYR A 52 6.29 1.56 6.67
CA TYR A 52 4.88 1.28 6.45
C TYR A 52 4.43 1.68 5.06
N LEU A 53 3.59 0.84 4.47
CA LEU A 53 2.97 1.05 3.17
C LEU A 53 1.47 0.78 3.29
N ALA A 54 0.65 1.67 2.75
CA ALA A 54 -0.76 1.43 2.47
C ALA A 54 -0.99 1.49 0.96
N ILE A 55 -1.74 0.52 0.44
CA ILE A 55 -2.13 0.47 -0.97
C ILE A 55 -3.65 0.49 -1.03
N HIS A 56 -4.18 1.40 -1.85
CA HIS A 56 -5.59 1.58 -2.10
C HIS A 56 -5.88 1.47 -3.60
N SER A 57 -6.95 0.78 -3.97
CA SER A 57 -7.49 0.88 -5.33
C SER A 57 -8.57 1.95 -5.35
N ILE A 58 -8.43 2.95 -6.22
CA ILE A 58 -9.37 4.07 -6.32
C ILE A 58 -9.75 4.37 -7.77
N ASP A 59 -10.87 5.07 -7.99
CA ASP A 59 -11.33 5.49 -9.33
C ASP A 59 -10.37 6.45 -10.01
N GLY A 60 -9.87 7.44 -9.28
CA GLY A 60 -9.07 8.50 -9.88
C GLY A 60 -8.51 9.52 -8.90
N LEU A 61 -7.79 10.50 -9.46
CA LEU A 61 -7.20 11.60 -8.70
C LEU A 61 -8.27 12.51 -8.06
N ASP A 62 -9.42 12.65 -8.71
CA ASP A 62 -10.55 13.44 -8.24
C ASP A 62 -11.03 13.01 -6.85
N VAL A 63 -11.06 11.70 -6.58
CA VAL A 63 -11.34 11.12 -5.24
C VAL A 63 -10.43 11.73 -4.18
N LEU A 64 -9.12 11.83 -4.45
CA LEU A 64 -8.11 12.37 -3.51
C LEU A 64 -8.17 13.89 -3.34
N THR A 65 -8.89 14.59 -4.21
CA THR A 65 -9.16 16.04 -4.10
C THR A 65 -10.56 16.35 -3.56
N GLY A 66 -11.40 15.32 -3.41
CA GLY A 66 -12.77 15.43 -2.95
C GLY A 66 -12.90 15.84 -1.48
N GLU A 67 -14.07 16.38 -1.15
CA GLU A 67 -14.38 16.79 0.23
C GLU A 67 -14.53 15.59 1.16
N GLU A 68 -15.20 14.52 0.71
CA GLU A 68 -15.40 13.30 1.48
C GLU A 68 -14.06 12.69 1.94
N TYR A 69 -13.10 12.57 1.03
CA TYR A 69 -11.75 12.11 1.35
C TYR A 69 -11.11 12.94 2.47
N ARG A 70 -11.18 14.28 2.39
CA ARG A 70 -10.64 15.17 3.45
C ARG A 70 -11.38 14.97 4.78
N GLN A 71 -12.70 14.91 4.77
CA GLN A 71 -13.52 14.73 5.97
C GLN A 71 -13.25 13.38 6.67
N LYS A 72 -12.92 12.34 5.90
CA LYS A 72 -12.53 11.01 6.41
C LYS A 72 -11.06 10.92 6.85
N GLY A 73 -10.34 12.05 6.93
CA GLY A 73 -8.95 12.09 7.37
C GLY A 73 -7.93 11.80 6.26
N GLY A 74 -8.37 11.83 5.00
CA GLY A 74 -7.52 11.74 3.84
C GLY A 74 -6.40 12.79 3.85
N GLY A 75 -5.17 12.34 3.60
CA GLY A 75 -4.01 13.23 3.52
C GLY A 75 -3.59 13.87 4.85
N ASN A 76 -4.01 13.34 6.01
CA ASN A 76 -3.57 13.77 7.35
C ASN A 76 -3.56 12.57 8.32
N PHE A 77 -2.64 12.55 9.30
CA PHE A 77 -2.58 11.55 10.37
C PHE A 77 -3.09 12.04 11.74
N ALA A 78 -3.89 13.10 11.78
CA ALA A 78 -4.42 13.70 13.01
C ALA A 78 -3.27 14.05 13.99
N ARG A 79 -3.42 13.73 15.29
CA ARG A 79 -2.38 14.01 16.30
C ARG A 79 -1.05 13.28 16.03
N TRP A 80 -1.08 12.22 15.23
CA TRP A 80 0.10 11.42 14.88
C TRP A 80 0.98 12.09 13.82
N GLN A 81 0.45 13.09 13.10
CA GLN A 81 1.13 13.73 11.96
C GLN A 81 2.54 14.23 12.30
N GLN A 82 2.76 14.67 13.54
CA GLN A 82 4.06 15.16 14.03
C GLN A 82 5.14 14.06 14.14
N HIS A 83 4.74 12.79 14.17
CA HIS A 83 5.63 11.63 14.28
C HIS A 83 5.83 10.90 12.94
N ILE A 84 5.14 11.33 11.87
CA ILE A 84 5.26 10.74 10.55
C ILE A 84 6.52 11.27 9.86
N THR A 85 7.39 10.36 9.40
CA THR A 85 8.56 10.67 8.58
C THR A 85 8.51 9.88 7.27
N ASP A 86 9.39 10.20 6.32
CA ASP A 86 9.47 9.54 4.99
C ASP A 86 8.10 9.44 4.30
N TRP A 87 7.31 10.52 4.41
CA TRP A 87 5.91 10.50 3.99
C TRP A 87 5.79 10.74 2.49
N HIS A 88 5.53 9.66 1.76
CA HIS A 88 5.41 9.68 0.32
C HIS A 88 4.01 9.26 -0.13
N ARG A 89 3.43 10.01 -1.06
CA ARG A 89 2.11 9.75 -1.63
C ARG A 89 2.18 9.78 -3.14
N ASN A 90 1.70 8.71 -3.76
CA ASN A 90 1.74 8.54 -5.21
C ASN A 90 0.45 7.91 -5.72
N LEU A 91 -0.02 8.38 -6.87
CA LEU A 91 -1.09 7.73 -7.62
C LEU A 91 -0.49 7.12 -8.87
N TYR A 92 -0.78 5.85 -9.11
CA TYR A 92 -0.27 5.10 -10.24
C TYR A 92 -1.39 4.60 -11.16
N GLY A 93 -1.11 4.59 -12.46
CA GLY A 93 -1.85 3.85 -13.48
C GLY A 93 -1.18 2.51 -13.80
N GLY A 94 -1.79 1.75 -14.72
CA GLY A 94 -1.28 0.45 -15.19
C GLY A 94 -1.91 -0.78 -14.52
N VAL A 95 -2.55 -0.59 -13.36
CA VAL A 95 -3.27 -1.63 -12.63
C VAL A 95 -4.59 -1.05 -12.10
N ASP A 96 -5.68 -1.79 -12.31
CA ASP A 96 -7.03 -1.35 -11.89
C ASP A 96 -7.30 -1.63 -10.41
N ARG A 97 -6.85 -2.80 -9.93
CA ARG A 97 -7.02 -3.28 -8.56
C ARG A 97 -5.71 -3.83 -8.00
N ALA A 98 -5.34 -3.39 -6.79
CA ALA A 98 -4.18 -3.91 -6.08
C ALA A 98 -4.41 -5.39 -5.71
N PRO A 99 -3.41 -6.27 -5.89
CA PRO A 99 -3.54 -7.67 -5.52
C PRO A 99 -3.78 -7.81 -4.01
N ALA A 100 -4.73 -8.65 -3.62
CA ALA A 100 -4.91 -9.04 -2.23
C ALA A 100 -3.75 -9.94 -1.77
N ILE A 101 -3.09 -9.54 -0.69
CA ILE A 101 -2.00 -10.30 -0.07
C ILE A 101 -2.51 -10.94 1.22
N GLY A 102 -2.59 -12.25 1.26
CA GLY A 102 -3.07 -13.02 2.41
C GLY A 102 -1.98 -13.30 3.46
N GLU A 103 -2.39 -13.94 4.56
CA GLU A 103 -1.50 -14.26 5.69
C GLU A 103 -0.33 -15.19 5.32
N GLY A 104 -0.49 -16.03 4.29
CA GLY A 104 0.57 -16.92 3.79
C GLY A 104 1.51 -16.26 2.78
N GLU A 105 1.37 -14.95 2.55
CA GLU A 105 1.98 -14.24 1.42
C GLU A 105 2.67 -12.96 1.89
N TYR A 106 3.52 -12.44 1.01
CA TYR A 106 4.18 -11.15 1.10
C TYR A 106 3.95 -10.35 -0.19
N LEU A 107 4.05 -9.02 -0.05
CA LEU A 107 4.16 -8.12 -1.18
C LEU A 107 5.64 -7.88 -1.47
N ALA A 108 6.08 -8.15 -2.70
CA ALA A 108 7.37 -7.73 -3.21
C ALA A 108 7.20 -6.48 -4.09
N SER A 109 8.11 -5.53 -3.97
CA SER A 109 8.10 -4.27 -4.71
C SER A 109 9.48 -3.96 -5.26
N SER A 110 9.56 -3.42 -6.48
CA SER A 110 10.78 -2.84 -7.02
C SER A 110 10.50 -1.52 -7.73
N ALA A 111 11.43 -0.57 -7.64
CA ALA A 111 11.38 0.72 -8.32
C ALA A 111 12.34 0.81 -9.52
N LYS A 112 13.21 -0.18 -9.73
CA LYS A 112 14.23 -0.16 -10.82
C LYS A 112 13.79 -0.88 -12.08
N GLY A 113 12.92 -1.87 -11.94
CA GLY A 113 12.49 -2.69 -13.06
C GLY A 113 11.79 -3.97 -12.60
N PRO A 114 11.17 -4.71 -13.53
CA PRO A 114 10.57 -6.01 -13.23
C PRO A 114 11.61 -7.12 -13.06
N GLU A 115 12.83 -6.96 -13.59
CA GLU A 115 13.82 -8.03 -13.72
C GLU A 115 14.21 -8.68 -12.38
N PRO A 116 14.42 -7.93 -11.27
CA PRO A 116 14.68 -8.54 -9.97
C PRO A 116 13.55 -9.46 -9.50
N LEU A 117 12.29 -9.06 -9.72
CA LEU A 117 11.12 -9.85 -9.34
C LEU A 117 10.96 -11.07 -10.25
N ILE A 118 11.22 -10.93 -11.55
CA ILE A 118 11.20 -12.05 -12.51
C ILE A 118 12.26 -13.09 -12.17
N ARG A 119 13.47 -12.68 -11.75
CA ARG A 119 14.53 -13.60 -11.31
C ARG A 119 14.14 -14.42 -10.07
N LEU A 120 13.22 -13.90 -9.25
CA LEU A 120 12.62 -14.63 -8.13
C LEU A 120 11.45 -15.54 -8.56
N GLY A 121 11.19 -15.66 -9.86
CA GLY A 121 10.09 -16.46 -10.41
C GLY A 121 8.72 -15.80 -10.26
N LEU A 122 8.67 -14.49 -9.98
CA LEU A 122 7.43 -13.76 -9.77
C LEU A 122 6.90 -13.15 -11.07
N THR A 123 5.59 -12.90 -11.11
CA THR A 123 4.93 -12.18 -12.20
C THR A 123 4.58 -10.77 -11.73
N PRO A 124 5.37 -9.75 -12.08
CA PRO A 124 5.16 -8.39 -11.59
C PRO A 124 4.06 -7.64 -12.35
N TYR A 125 3.26 -6.89 -11.61
CA TYR A 125 2.35 -5.87 -12.11
C TYR A 125 3.10 -4.55 -12.26
N ALA A 126 3.16 -4.01 -13.48
CA ALA A 126 3.82 -2.74 -13.75
C ALA A 126 2.88 -1.56 -13.47
N MET A 127 3.40 -0.55 -12.78
CA MET A 127 2.69 0.69 -12.46
C MET A 127 3.54 1.89 -12.84
N HIS A 128 2.89 2.97 -13.30
CA HIS A 128 3.54 4.24 -13.62
C HIS A 128 2.84 5.39 -12.91
N ALA A 129 3.61 6.31 -12.32
CA ALA A 129 3.08 7.38 -11.51
C ALA A 129 2.42 8.45 -12.39
N VAL A 130 1.17 8.77 -12.08
CA VAL A 130 0.35 9.74 -12.84
C VAL A 130 0.15 11.05 -12.09
N ALA A 131 0.21 11.05 -10.76
CA ALA A 131 -0.04 12.21 -9.91
C ALA A 131 0.63 12.11 -8.53
N MET A 132 0.53 13.22 -7.78
CA MET A 132 1.19 13.46 -6.49
C MET A 132 2.71 13.61 -6.64
N GLU A 133 3.54 12.90 -5.88
CA GLU A 133 5.00 13.10 -5.88
C GLU A 133 5.68 12.57 -7.15
N LYS A 134 5.08 11.57 -7.80
CA LYS A 134 5.62 10.87 -8.97
C LYS A 134 7.02 10.28 -8.74
N PHE A 135 7.25 9.81 -7.51
CA PHE A 135 8.51 9.19 -7.13
C PHE A 135 8.26 7.95 -6.26
N PRO A 136 8.71 6.76 -6.70
CA PRO A 136 9.35 6.49 -7.99
C PRO A 136 8.38 6.66 -9.19
N GLU A 137 8.91 6.99 -10.37
CA GLU A 137 8.10 7.14 -11.60
C GLU A 137 7.48 5.80 -12.03
N TYR A 138 8.21 4.70 -11.85
CA TYR A 138 7.74 3.36 -12.12
C TYR A 138 7.88 2.49 -10.88
N ARG A 139 6.92 1.58 -10.71
CA ARG A 139 6.93 0.60 -9.62
C ARG A 139 6.36 -0.71 -10.11
N TRP A 140 6.99 -1.81 -9.70
CA TRP A 140 6.53 -3.15 -9.98
C TRP A 140 6.16 -3.82 -8.68
N LEU A 141 4.96 -4.39 -8.61
CA LEU A 141 4.47 -5.15 -7.46
C LEU A 141 4.35 -6.61 -7.83
N ALA A 142 4.66 -7.52 -6.92
CA ALA A 142 4.42 -8.94 -7.11
C ALA A 142 3.99 -9.60 -5.81
N LYS A 143 3.24 -10.67 -5.94
CA LYS A 143 2.80 -11.51 -4.84
C LYS A 143 3.82 -12.63 -4.63
N LEU A 144 4.27 -12.80 -3.39
CA LEU A 144 5.29 -13.78 -3.01
C LEU A 144 4.74 -14.73 -1.94
N GLU A 145 4.82 -16.04 -2.15
CA GLU A 145 4.44 -17.02 -1.12
C GLU A 145 5.51 -17.09 -0.02
N ARG A 146 5.08 -17.05 1.26
CA ARG A 146 6.01 -17.07 2.41
C ARG A 146 6.94 -18.27 2.43
N THR A 147 6.44 -19.43 1.99
CA THR A 147 7.20 -20.70 1.94
C THR A 147 8.26 -20.73 0.85
N LYS A 148 8.13 -19.87 -0.17
CA LYS A 148 9.05 -19.73 -1.29
C LYS A 148 9.90 -18.46 -1.20
N THR A 149 9.75 -17.71 -0.10
CA THR A 149 10.49 -16.46 0.11
C THR A 149 11.99 -16.78 0.21
N PRO A 150 12.82 -16.18 -0.66
CA PRO A 150 14.26 -16.19 -0.47
C PRO A 150 14.62 -15.57 0.88
N ASP A 151 15.84 -15.80 1.34
CA ASP A 151 16.33 -15.08 2.52
C ASP A 151 16.20 -13.56 2.31
N ILE A 152 15.34 -12.94 3.14
CA ILE A 152 14.96 -11.53 3.03
C ILE A 152 16.20 -10.63 3.22
N GLU A 153 17.19 -11.10 3.99
CA GLU A 153 18.44 -10.40 4.21
C GLU A 153 19.33 -10.33 2.97
N HIS A 154 19.12 -11.22 1.99
CA HIS A 154 19.91 -11.35 0.77
C HIS A 154 19.14 -11.00 -0.50
N LEU A 155 18.01 -10.30 -0.38
CA LEU A 155 17.29 -9.78 -1.55
C LEU A 155 18.14 -8.74 -2.29
N PRO A 156 17.97 -8.59 -3.61
CA PRO A 156 18.58 -7.50 -4.36
C PRO A 156 18.25 -6.15 -3.69
N GLU A 157 19.20 -5.21 -3.66
CA GLU A 157 19.04 -3.91 -2.95
C GLU A 157 17.75 -3.16 -3.35
N ASP A 158 17.31 -3.33 -4.59
CA ASP A 158 16.14 -2.66 -5.16
C ASP A 158 14.82 -3.47 -5.04
N VAL A 159 14.82 -4.55 -4.25
CA VAL A 159 13.62 -5.33 -3.93
C VAL A 159 13.27 -5.15 -2.46
N HIS A 160 12.09 -4.58 -2.22
CA HIS A 160 11.52 -4.47 -0.89
C HIS A 160 10.40 -5.48 -0.69
N VAL A 161 10.36 -6.11 0.47
CA VAL A 161 9.35 -7.09 0.83
C VAL A 161 8.57 -6.60 2.04
N TYR A 162 7.25 -6.73 1.98
CA TYR A 162 6.36 -6.27 3.03
C TYR A 162 5.43 -7.40 3.49
N ALA A 163 5.26 -7.50 4.81
CA ALA A 163 4.26 -8.34 5.44
C ALA A 163 2.90 -7.60 5.51
N PRO A 164 1.78 -8.25 5.17
CA PRO A 164 0.46 -7.66 5.38
C PRO A 164 0.20 -7.48 6.89
N MET A 165 -0.30 -6.30 7.26
CA MET A 165 -0.75 -5.98 8.62
C MET A 165 -2.26 -6.15 8.78
N THR A 166 -3.00 -6.13 7.67
CA THR A 166 -4.44 -6.29 7.63
C THR A 166 -4.81 -7.26 6.50
N THR A 167 -6.00 -7.86 6.57
CA THR A 167 -6.65 -8.36 5.35
C THR A 167 -6.90 -7.19 4.39
N GLN A 168 -7.07 -7.49 3.10
CA GLN A 168 -7.51 -6.46 2.17
C GLN A 168 -8.98 -6.15 2.43
N LEU A 169 -9.29 -4.91 2.80
CA LEU A 169 -10.66 -4.42 2.87
C LEU A 169 -11.16 -4.15 1.46
N THR A 170 -12.42 -4.46 1.21
CA THR A 170 -13.16 -4.10 0.00
C THR A 170 -14.29 -3.15 0.38
N SER A 171 -14.64 -2.21 -0.49
CA SER A 171 -15.84 -1.39 -0.29
C SER A 171 -17.10 -2.27 -0.38
N ASP A 172 -18.18 -1.82 0.27
CA ASP A 172 -19.45 -2.56 0.28
C ASP A 172 -20.05 -2.74 -1.13
N ASP A 173 -19.79 -1.79 -2.03
CA ASP A 173 -20.21 -1.83 -3.44
C ASP A 173 -19.52 -2.97 -4.22
N ASP A 174 -18.22 -3.20 -3.98
CA ASP A 174 -17.48 -4.30 -4.60
C ASP A 174 -17.88 -5.66 -3.97
N ALA A 175 -18.19 -5.69 -2.67
CA ALA A 175 -18.68 -6.90 -1.99
C ALA A 175 -20.07 -7.36 -2.50
N ALA A 176 -20.90 -6.43 -2.96
CA ALA A 176 -22.17 -6.73 -3.62
C ALA A 176 -21.96 -7.25 -5.06
N PHE A 177 -20.98 -6.71 -5.79
CA PHE A 177 -20.65 -7.13 -7.16
C PHE A 177 -20.06 -8.56 -7.21
N GLU A 178 -19.21 -8.95 -6.26
CA GLU A 178 -18.69 -10.33 -6.19
C GLU A 178 -19.75 -11.37 -5.84
N LYS A 179 -20.75 -11.04 -5.00
CA LYS A 179 -21.84 -11.95 -4.63
C LYS A 179 -22.86 -12.18 -5.76
N ALA A 180 -22.89 -11.30 -6.76
CA ALA A 180 -23.82 -11.38 -7.88
C ALA A 180 -23.30 -12.23 -9.06
N ARG A 181 -22.08 -12.79 -8.95
CA ARG A 181 -21.40 -13.59 -9.98
C ARG A 181 -21.32 -15.06 -9.59
#